data_AF-A0A401V495-F1
#
_entry.id   AF-A0A401V495-F1
#
_cell.length_a   1.000
_cell.length_b   1.000
_cell.length_c   1.000
_cell.angle_alpha   90.00
_cell.angle_beta   90.00
_cell.angle_gamma   90.00
#
_symmetry.space_group_name_H-M   'P 1'
#
loop_
_entity.id
_entity.type
_entity.pdbx_description
1 polymer ?
#
loop_
_entity_poly.entity_id
_entity_poly.type
_entity_poly.pdbx_seq_one_letter_code
_entity_poly.pdbx_strand_id
1 'polypeptide(L)' 'MCAAAHGWAGLGRIVYVASSGQLVAWRRAWGLPAGPVAPLPVKSVVPGAVVDGPAEALVDAMCALHREHADRSR' A
#
# COMPACT_ATOMS: atom_id res chain seq x y z
N MET A 1 0.69 9.87 -4.43
CA MET A 1 1.01 11.09 -3.65
C MET A 1 2.22 10.86 -2.74
N CYS A 2 2.13 10.02 -1.71
CA CYS A 2 3.20 9.87 -0.71
C CYS A 2 4.57 9.47 -1.30
N ALA A 3 4.58 8.55 -2.29
CA ALA A 3 5.82 8.19 -2.99
C ALA A 3 6.48 9.40 -3.70
N ALA A 4 5.69 10.26 -4.35
CA ALA A 4 6.21 11.46 -5.00
C ALA A 4 6.78 12.46 -3.98
N ALA A 5 6.07 12.68 -2.87
CA ALA A 5 6.55 13.54 -1.79
C ALA A 5 7.88 13.03 -1.19
N HIS A 6 7.98 11.71 -0.98
CA HIS A 6 9.21 11.06 -0.54
C HIS A 6 10.38 11.29 -1.50
N GLY A 7 10.14 11.14 -2.80
CA GLY A 7 11.14 11.42 -3.84
C GLY A 7 11.57 12.89 -3.89
N TRP A 8 10.63 13.83 -3.85
CA TRP A 8 10.93 15.27 -3.86
C TRP A 8 11.72 15.73 -2.63
N ALA A 9 11.42 15.15 -1.47
CA ALA A 9 12.14 15.45 -0.23
C ALA A 9 13.53 14.78 -0.16
N GLY A 10 13.92 13.95 -1.14
CA GLY A 10 15.19 13.24 -1.13
C GLY A 10 15.32 12.22 0.02
N LEU A 11 14.19 11.68 0.49
CA LEU A 11 14.21 10.69 1.58
C LEU A 11 14.81 9.35 1.11
N GLY A 12 15.33 8.60 2.08
CA GLY A 12 16.05 7.35 1.84
C GLY A 12 15.16 6.15 1.52
N ARG A 13 15.49 4.99 2.09
CA ARG A 13 14.80 3.72 1.81
C ARG A 13 13.35 3.70 2.31
N ILE A 14 12.46 3.10 1.52
CA ILE A 14 11.08 2.77 1.93
C ILE A 14 10.99 1.27 2.23
N VAL A 15 10.44 0.91 3.38
CA VAL A 15 10.10 -0.49 3.72
C VAL A 15 8.61 -0.56 3.99
N TYR A 16 7.91 -1.53 3.40
CA TYR A 16 6.46 -1.68 3.57
C TYR A 16 6.06 -3.09 3.99
N VAL A 17 4.96 -3.18 4.76
CA VAL A 17 4.39 -4.46 5.20
C VAL A 17 3.56 -5.10 4.10
N ALA A 18 2.60 -4.37 3.55
CA ALA A 18 1.71 -4.83 2.48
C ALA A 18 1.76 -3.85 1.30
N SER A 19 1.80 -4.38 0.09
CA SER A 19 1.80 -3.60 -1.13
C SER A 19 0.41 -3.02 -1.43
N SER A 20 0.37 -1.95 -2.24
CA SER A 20 -0.91 -1.44 -2.75
C SER A 20 -1.66 -2.49 -3.58
N GLY A 21 -0.94 -3.41 -4.23
CA GLY A 21 -1.54 -4.55 -4.94
C GLY A 21 -2.27 -5.52 -4.01
N GLN A 22 -1.68 -5.85 -2.86
CA GLN A 22 -2.33 -6.69 -1.83
C GLN A 22 -3.59 -6.02 -1.29
N LEU A 23 -3.54 -4.72 -0.98
CA LEU A 23 -4.72 -3.98 -0.52
C LEU A 23 -5.86 -4.00 -1.56
N VAL A 24 -5.54 -3.84 -2.84
CA VAL A 24 -6.54 -3.91 -3.92
C VAL A 24 -7.17 -5.31 -4.00
N ALA A 25 -6.36 -6.36 -3.91
CA ALA A 25 -6.84 -7.73 -3.91
C ALA A 25 -7.79 -8.00 -2.73
N TRP A 26 -7.44 -7.55 -1.52
CA TRP A 26 -8.29 -7.69 -0.34
C TRP A 26 -9.62 -6.94 -0.48
N ARG A 27 -9.57 -5.67 -0.89
CA ARG A 27 -10.79 -4.87 -1.12
C ARG A 27 -11.72 -5.54 -2.12
N ARG A 28 -11.17 -6.06 -3.22
CA ARG A 28 -11.94 -6.81 -4.22
C ARG A 28 -12.57 -8.06 -3.61
N ALA A 29 -11.82 -8.83 -2.82
CA ALA A 29 -12.33 -10.03 -2.15
C ALA A 29 -13.45 -9.71 -1.14
N TRP A 30 -13.44 -8.53 -0.52
CA TRP A 30 -14.50 -8.07 0.39
C TRP A 30 -15.67 -7.37 -0.32
N GLY A 31 -15.69 -7.39 -1.66
CA GLY A 31 -16.75 -6.75 -2.45
C GLY A 31 -16.76 -5.22 -2.36
N LEU A 32 -15.64 -4.59 -2.01
CA LEU A 32 -15.52 -3.14 -1.90
C LEU A 32 -15.11 -2.52 -3.24
N PRO A 33 -15.55 -1.29 -3.52
CA PRO A 33 -15.10 -0.57 -4.72
C PRO A 33 -13.60 -0.27 -4.65
N ALA A 34 -13.01 -0.05 -5.82
CA ALA A 34 -11.66 0.50 -5.93
C ALA A 34 -11.56 1.84 -5.18
N GLY A 35 -10.37 2.15 -4.68
CA GLY A 35 -10.11 3.47 -4.10
C GLY A 35 -10.15 4.58 -5.16
N PRO A 36 -10.28 5.86 -4.74
CA PRO A 36 -10.36 6.99 -5.67
C PRO A 36 -9.02 7.33 -6.36
N VAL A 37 -7.93 6.63 -6.02
CA VAL A 37 -6.60 6.83 -6.58
C VAL A 37 -6.04 5.52 -7.12
N ALA A 38 -5.34 5.57 -8.25
CA ALA A 38 -4.71 4.41 -8.84
C ALA A 38 -3.60 3.83 -7.91
N PRO A 39 -3.55 2.50 -7.70
CA PRO A 39 -2.61 1.84 -6.79
C PRO A 39 -1.23 1.65 -7.46
N LEU A 40 -0.58 2.76 -7.85
CA LEU A 40 0.72 2.71 -8.53
C LEU A 40 1.82 2.26 -7.56
N PRO A 41 2.67 1.28 -7.95
CA PRO A 41 3.86 0.92 -7.17
C PRO A 41 4.79 2.12 -6.98
N VAL A 42 5.53 2.14 -5.86
CA VAL A 42 6.47 3.23 -5.54
C VAL A 42 7.44 3.50 -6.70
N LYS A 43 8.04 2.45 -7.27
CA LYS A 43 9.02 2.56 -8.37
C LYS A 43 8.42 3.05 -9.69
N SER A 44 7.10 2.99 -9.87
CA SER A 44 6.43 3.61 -11.02
C SER A 44 6.31 5.13 -10.87
N VAL A 45 6.39 5.65 -9.64
CA VAL A 45 6.34 7.08 -9.33
C VAL A 45 7.74 7.66 -9.13
N VAL A 46 8.64 6.91 -8.48
CA VAL A 46 10.03 7.28 -8.21
C VAL A 46 10.94 6.12 -8.63
N PRO A 47 11.39 6.08 -9.91
CA PRO A 47 12.13 4.93 -10.45
C PRO A 47 13.42 4.57 -9.68
N GLY A 48 14.10 5.57 -9.14
CA GLY A 48 15.34 5.39 -8.37
C GLY A 48 15.14 5.02 -6.89
N ALA A 49 13.91 4.86 -6.40
CA ALA A 49 13.66 4.58 -5.00
C ALA A 49 14.16 3.18 -4.59
N VAL A 50 14.87 3.11 -3.45
CA VAL A 50 15.19 1.85 -2.77
C VAL A 50 13.97 1.43 -1.96
N VAL A 51 13.40 0.27 -2.29
CA VAL A 51 12.13 -0.21 -1.74
C VAL A 51 12.26 -1.68 -1.37
N ASP A 52 11.98 -2.00 -0.11
CA ASP A 52 11.93 -3.37 0.41
C ASP A 52 10.52 -3.72 0.90
N GLY A 53 10.12 -4.98 0.73
CA GLY A 53 8.82 -5.52 1.16
C GLY A 53 8.17 -6.40 0.09
N PRO A 54 7.05 -7.06 0.41
CA PRO A 54 6.32 -7.00 1.69
C PRO A 54 7.06 -7.68 2.86
N ALA A 55 6.71 -7.28 4.09
CA ALA A 55 7.16 -7.97 5.29
C ALA A 55 6.19 -9.11 5.62
N GLU A 56 6.45 -10.30 5.04
CA GLU A 56 5.51 -11.43 5.02
C GLU A 56 4.92 -11.79 6.39
N ALA A 57 5.76 -11.80 7.44
CA ALA A 57 5.34 -12.13 8.80
C ALA A 57 4.24 -11.20 9.39
N LEU A 58 4.01 -10.03 8.77
CA LEU A 58 3.05 -9.03 9.23
C LEU A 58 1.87 -8.83 8.25
N VAL A 59 1.85 -9.52 7.12
CA VAL A 59 0.84 -9.32 6.06
C VAL A 59 -0.56 -9.65 6.56
N ASP A 60 -0.74 -10.77 7.27
CA ASP A 60 -2.04 -11.19 7.77
C ASP A 60 -2.60 -10.22 8.82
N ALA A 61 -1.75 -9.76 9.74
CA ALA A 61 -2.12 -8.75 10.73
C ALA A 61 -2.54 -7.43 10.05
N MET A 62 -1.81 -7.02 9.00
CA MET A 62 -2.14 -5.82 8.24
C MET A 62 -3.46 -5.96 7.46
N CYS A 63 -3.72 -7.13 6.89
CA CYS A 63 -4.98 -7.47 6.23
C CYS A 63 -6.17 -7.35 7.20
N ALA A 64 -6.03 -7.89 8.42
CA ALA A 64 -7.05 -7.79 9.47
C ALA A 64 -7.36 -6.34 9.85
N LEU A 65 -6.33 -5.50 10.04
CA LEU A 65 -6.51 -4.07 10.32
C LEU A 65 -7.24 -3.33 9.19
N HIS A 66 -6.90 -3.63 7.93
CA HIS A 66 -7.60 -3.05 6.79
C HIS A 66 -9.06 -3.51 6.70
N ARG A 67 -9.36 -4.76 7.09
CA ARG A 67 -10.73 -5.27 7.14
C ARG A 67 -11.54 -4.54 8.19
N GLU A 68 -11.01 -4.41 9.40
CA GLU A 68 -11.67 -3.68 10.50
C GLU A 68 -11.99 -2.23 10.10
N HIS A 69 -11.02 -1.53 9.50
CA HIS A 69 -11.24 -0.17 9.01
C HIS A 69 -12.35 -0.09 7.96
N ALA A 70 -12.38 -1.05 7.02
CA ALA A 70 -13.40 -1.09 5.98
C ALA A 70 -14.80 -1.36 6.56
N ASP A 71 -14.90 -2.23 7.56
CA ASP A 71 -16.18 -2.54 8.22
C ASP A 71 -16.69 -1.35 9.04
N ARG A 72 -15.80 -0.53 9.63
CA ARG A 72 -16.16 0.73 10.33
C ARG A 72 -16.61 1.86 9.42
N SER A 73 -16.28 1.81 8.13
CA SER A 73 -16.53 2.89 7.17
C SER A 73 -17.76 2.63 6.29
N ARG A 74 -18.50 1.55 6.56
CA ARG A 74 -19.82 1.26 6.01
C ARG A 74 -20.92 1.88 6.86
#